data_AF-A0A5E4IM93-F1
#
_entry.id   AF-A0A5E4IM93-F1
#
_cell.length_a   1.000
_cell.length_b   1.000
_cell.length_c   1.000
_cell.angle_alpha   90.00
_cell.angle_beta   90.00
_cell.angle_gamma   90.00
#
_symmetry.space_group_name_H-M   'P 1'
#
loop_
_entity.id
_entity.type
_entity.pdbx_description
1 polymer ?
#
loop_
_entity_poly.entity_id
_entity_poly.type
_entity_poly.pdbx_seq_one_letter_code
_entity_poly.pdbx_strand_id
1 'polypeptide(L)'
;MHVDEEFNGVVEFHGHVCPGLAIGYRVAKYVKGHCDKSEDEELVAIVENNSCSVDAIQRMLSCTFGKGNLIFKDYGKQVFTFYCMGDDKALRIYFKGKMPQRMGELQEKRSKNQLTAADQKELEGLRENYIQYILNANDDER
;
A
#
# COMPACT_ATOMS: atom_id res chain seq x y z
N MET A 1 -4.10 20.07 0.03
CA MET A 1 -3.18 18.93 0.19
C MET A 1 -2.30 18.91 -1.05
N HIS A 2 -0.99 19.15 -0.94
CA HIS A 2 -0.10 18.92 -2.07
C HIS A 2 0.01 17.41 -2.22
N VAL A 3 -0.81 16.86 -3.09
CA VAL A 3 -0.78 15.44 -3.41
C VAL A 3 0.26 15.28 -4.51
N ASP A 4 1.29 14.49 -4.23
CA ASP A 4 2.31 14.08 -5.20
C ASP A 4 1.59 13.61 -6.47
N GLU A 5 1.97 14.13 -7.64
CA GLU A 5 1.34 13.81 -8.93
C GLU A 5 1.37 12.30 -9.19
N GLU A 6 2.41 11.62 -8.69
CA GLU A 6 2.52 10.17 -8.75
C GLU A 6 1.47 9.45 -7.89
N PHE A 7 1.14 9.98 -6.70
CA PHE A 7 0.08 9.40 -5.88
C PHE A 7 -1.29 9.56 -6.54
N ASN A 8 -1.56 10.70 -7.19
CA ASN A 8 -2.81 10.87 -7.94
C ASN A 8 -2.95 9.83 -9.06
N GLY A 9 -1.87 9.51 -9.79
CA GLY A 9 -1.90 8.45 -10.80
C GLY A 9 -2.17 7.05 -10.23
N VAL A 10 -1.77 6.79 -8.99
CA VAL A 10 -2.10 5.55 -8.26
C VAL A 10 -3.56 5.53 -7.79
N VAL A 11 -4.07 6.68 -7.34
CA VAL A 11 -5.48 6.86 -6.98
C VAL A 11 -6.39 6.67 -8.18
N GLU A 12 -6.02 7.20 -9.35
CA GLU A 12 -6.78 7.00 -10.60
C GLU A 12 -6.83 5.53 -11.00
N PHE A 13 -5.69 4.82 -10.91
CA PHE A 13 -5.63 3.39 -11.21
C PHE A 13 -6.49 2.54 -10.25
N HIS A 14 -6.50 2.87 -8.96
CA HIS A 14 -7.25 2.13 -7.94
C HIS A 14 -8.72 2.55 -7.80
N GLY A 15 -9.03 3.81 -8.13
CA GLY A 15 -10.37 4.41 -8.10
C GLY A 15 -10.75 5.12 -6.79
N HIS A 16 -9.96 5.03 -5.72
CA HIS A 16 -10.21 5.79 -4.48
C HIS A 16 -8.98 5.90 -3.58
N VAL A 17 -9.04 6.76 -2.57
CA VAL A 17 -7.99 6.90 -1.55
C VAL A 17 -8.33 6.03 -0.32
N CYS A 18 -7.42 5.17 0.10
CA CYS A 18 -7.57 4.36 1.32
C CYS A 18 -6.22 4.09 2.01
N PRO A 19 -6.22 3.65 3.28
CA PRO A 19 -4.98 3.35 3.99
C PRO A 19 -4.13 2.28 3.31
N GLY A 20 -4.76 1.24 2.72
CA GLY A 20 -4.04 0.20 2.00
C GLY A 20 -3.28 0.76 0.79
N LEU A 21 -3.93 1.65 0.02
CA LEU A 21 -3.29 2.30 -1.13
C LEU A 21 -2.10 3.17 -0.69
N ALA A 22 -2.25 3.91 0.41
CA ALA A 22 -1.16 4.72 0.98
C ALA A 22 0.05 3.86 1.40
N ILE A 23 -0.18 2.68 2.00
CA ILE A 23 0.87 1.71 2.33
C ILE A 23 1.58 1.24 1.07
N GLY A 24 0.82 0.80 0.06
CA GLY A 24 1.39 0.34 -1.20
C GLY A 24 2.21 1.40 -1.93
N TYR A 25 1.71 2.64 -1.96
CA TYR A 25 2.41 3.78 -2.55
C TYR A 25 3.76 4.02 -1.87
N ARG A 26 3.79 4.03 -0.54
CA ARG A 26 5.03 4.15 0.24
C ARG A 26 6.03 3.05 -0.10
N VAL A 27 5.58 1.80 -0.12
CA VAL A 27 6.42 0.65 -0.46
C VAL A 27 6.97 0.78 -1.88
N ALA A 28 6.13 1.10 -2.87
CA ALA A 28 6.56 1.28 -4.24
C ALA A 28 7.55 2.44 -4.42
N LYS A 29 7.31 3.58 -3.74
CA LYS A 29 8.21 4.73 -3.77
C LYS A 29 9.59 4.39 -3.21
N TYR A 30 9.63 3.64 -2.11
CA TYR A 30 10.89 3.15 -1.54
C TYR A 30 11.64 2.25 -2.54
N VAL A 31 10.96 1.26 -3.13
CA VAL A 31 11.57 0.33 -4.10
C VAL A 31 12.09 1.04 -5.34
N LYS A 32 11.37 2.03 -5.88
CA LYS A 32 11.84 2.84 -7.02
C LYS A 32 13.15 3.58 -6.76
N GLY A 33 13.44 3.90 -5.49
CA GLY A 33 14.70 4.54 -5.11
C GLY A 33 15.87 3.55 -4.93
N HIS A 34 15.57 2.25 -4.86
CA HIS A 34 16.54 1.20 -4.57
C HIS A 34 16.76 0.22 -5.71
N CYS A 35 15.84 0.17 -6.67
CA CYS A 35 15.92 -0.68 -7.85
C CYS A 35 15.69 0.16 -9.09
N ASP A 36 16.51 -0.08 -10.12
CA ASP A 36 16.32 0.52 -11.43
C ASP A 36 14.96 0.12 -12.01
N LYS A 37 14.36 1.03 -12.80
CA LYS A 37 13.06 0.77 -13.42
C LYS A 37 13.19 -0.39 -14.41
N SER A 38 12.45 -1.45 -14.16
CA SER A 38 12.24 -2.55 -15.10
C SER A 38 11.50 -2.07 -16.36
N GLU A 39 12.15 -2.07 -17.51
CA GLU A 39 11.48 -1.81 -18.80
C GLU A 39 10.66 -3.02 -19.27
N ASP A 40 11.16 -4.25 -19.06
CA ASP A 40 10.47 -5.48 -19.47
C ASP A 40 9.96 -6.30 -18.26
N GLU A 41 10.82 -7.00 -17.50
CA GLU A 41 10.46 -7.85 -16.33
C GLU A 41 11.59 -7.96 -15.27
N GLU A 42 12.50 -7.01 -15.24
CA GLU A 42 13.68 -6.99 -14.36
C GLU A 42 13.35 -6.84 -12.87
N LEU A 43 12.09 -6.54 -12.54
CA LEU A 43 11.60 -6.43 -11.18
C LEU A 43 10.46 -7.43 -10.94
N VAL A 44 10.70 -8.37 -10.03
CA VAL A 44 9.67 -9.32 -9.57
C VAL A 44 9.20 -8.93 -8.18
N ALA A 45 7.89 -8.84 -8.00
CA ALA A 45 7.26 -8.59 -6.71
C ALA A 45 6.55 -9.84 -6.18
N ILE A 46 6.90 -10.31 -4.98
CA ILE A 46 6.12 -11.26 -4.21
C ILE A 46 5.27 -10.50 -3.21
N VAL A 47 3.95 -10.64 -3.28
CA VAL A 47 3.02 -9.97 -2.37
C VAL A 47 2.30 -10.98 -1.47
N GLU A 48 2.31 -10.73 -0.16
CA GLU A 48 1.74 -11.66 0.83
C GLU A 48 0.29 -11.32 1.28
N ASN A 49 -0.42 -10.51 0.49
CA ASN A 49 -1.81 -10.07 0.74
C ASN A 49 -2.55 -9.76 -0.56
N ASN A 50 -3.89 -9.68 -0.48
CA ASN A 50 -4.81 -9.33 -1.56
C ASN A 50 -5.46 -7.94 -1.38
N SER A 51 -4.74 -6.98 -0.77
CA SER A 51 -5.32 -5.69 -0.41
C SER A 51 -5.01 -4.57 -1.43
N CYS A 52 -5.65 -3.40 -1.26
CA CYS A 52 -5.45 -2.20 -2.07
C CYS A 52 -3.98 -1.77 -2.25
N SER A 53 -3.09 -2.17 -1.34
CA SER A 53 -1.66 -1.89 -1.46
C SER A 53 -1.03 -2.49 -2.72
N VAL A 54 -1.55 -3.63 -3.18
CA VAL A 54 -1.01 -4.34 -4.35
C VAL A 54 -1.18 -3.49 -5.62
N ASP A 55 -2.25 -2.70 -5.73
CA ASP A 55 -2.48 -1.87 -6.91
C ASP A 55 -1.44 -0.77 -7.10
N ALA A 56 -0.93 -0.20 -6.00
CA ALA A 56 0.18 0.75 -6.07
C ALA A 56 1.47 0.07 -6.58
N ILE A 57 1.75 -1.16 -6.13
CA ILE A 57 2.88 -1.97 -6.63
C ILE A 57 2.76 -2.18 -8.14
N GLN A 58 1.59 -2.64 -8.60
CA GLN A 58 1.32 -2.87 -10.02
C GLN A 58 1.52 -1.59 -10.84
N ARG A 59 0.94 -0.47 -10.39
CA ARG A 59 0.93 0.79 -11.14
C ARG A 59 2.31 1.47 -11.20
N MET A 60 3.07 1.44 -10.12
CA MET A 60 4.32 2.20 -10.00
C MET A 60 5.56 1.41 -10.43
N LEU A 61 5.54 0.09 -10.21
CA LEU A 61 6.70 -0.77 -10.43
C LEU A 61 6.56 -1.64 -11.68
N SER A 62 5.41 -1.61 -12.36
CA SER A 62 5.13 -2.47 -13.51
C SER A 62 5.18 -3.98 -13.19
N CYS A 63 5.10 -4.33 -11.89
CA CYS A 63 4.98 -5.70 -11.43
C CYS A 63 3.50 -6.09 -11.44
N THR A 64 3.02 -6.75 -12.49
CA THR A 64 1.58 -7.00 -12.68
C THR A 64 1.29 -8.48 -12.81
N PHE A 65 0.06 -8.89 -12.47
CA PHE A 65 -0.39 -10.26 -12.71
C PHE A 65 -0.28 -10.65 -14.20
N GLY A 66 -0.63 -9.73 -15.11
CA GLY A 66 -0.63 -9.99 -16.55
C GLY A 66 0.76 -10.23 -17.13
N LYS A 67 1.78 -9.54 -16.61
CA LYS A 67 3.19 -9.74 -16.98
C LYS A 67 3.84 -10.94 -16.30
N GLY A 68 3.18 -11.58 -15.34
CA GLY A 68 3.76 -12.72 -14.60
C GLY A 68 4.89 -12.36 -13.63
N ASN A 69 5.32 -11.09 -13.56
CA ASN A 69 6.33 -10.59 -12.61
C ASN A 69 5.73 -10.12 -11.26
N LEU A 70 4.46 -10.45 -10.99
CA LEU A 70 3.84 -10.38 -9.67
C LEU A 70 3.43 -11.78 -9.19
N ILE A 71 4.06 -12.23 -8.11
CA ILE A 71 3.81 -13.52 -7.47
C ILE A 71 2.95 -13.30 -6.23
N PHE A 72 1.72 -13.78 -6.28
CA PHE A 72 0.78 -13.67 -5.16
C PHE A 72 0.89 -14.88 -4.22
N LYS A 73 1.12 -14.62 -2.93
CA LYS A 73 1.17 -15.63 -1.86
C LYS A 73 0.35 -15.19 -0.65
N ASP A 74 -0.96 -15.34 -0.70
CA ASP A 74 -1.82 -14.79 0.35
C ASP A 74 -1.56 -15.38 1.75
N TYR A 75 -0.96 -14.58 2.62
CA TYR A 75 -0.85 -14.88 4.05
C TYR A 75 -1.58 -13.85 4.90
N GLY A 76 -2.34 -12.95 4.28
CA GLY A 76 -3.01 -11.82 4.93
C GLY A 76 -2.05 -10.78 5.53
N LYS A 77 -0.77 -10.77 5.13
CA LYS A 77 0.27 -9.90 5.70
C LYS A 77 0.64 -8.79 4.74
N GLN A 78 0.75 -7.57 5.27
CA GLN A 78 1.27 -6.40 4.54
C GLN A 78 2.79 -6.51 4.36
N VAL A 79 3.21 -7.51 3.59
CA VAL A 79 4.61 -7.86 3.31
C VAL A 79 4.78 -7.97 1.79
N PHE A 80 5.90 -7.44 1.32
CA PHE A 80 6.26 -7.36 -0.09
C PHE A 80 7.75 -7.72 -0.21
N THR A 81 8.08 -8.63 -1.12
CA THR A 81 9.48 -8.98 -1.42
C THR A 81 9.78 -8.64 -2.86
N PHE A 82 10.85 -7.92 -3.11
CA PHE A 82 11.25 -7.49 -4.45
C PHE A 82 12.60 -8.10 -4.81
N TYR A 83 12.70 -8.62 -6.02
CA TYR A 83 13.93 -9.09 -6.62
C TYR A 83 14.23 -8.20 -7.82
N CYS A 84 15.39 -7.53 -7.77
CA CYS A 84 15.82 -6.60 -8.79
C CYS A 84 16.93 -7.31 -9.59
N MET A 85 16.70 -7.56 -10.88
CA MET A 85 17.65 -8.27 -11.73
C MET A 85 18.95 -7.47 -11.84
N GLY A 86 20.07 -8.13 -11.57
CA GLY A 86 21.40 -7.50 -11.52
C GLY A 86 21.93 -7.27 -10.10
N ASP A 87 21.08 -7.29 -9.08
CA ASP A 87 21.48 -7.28 -7.68
C ASP A 87 21.39 -8.68 -7.06
N ASP A 88 22.44 -9.09 -6.32
CA ASP A 88 22.45 -10.32 -5.53
C ASP A 88 21.60 -10.22 -4.24
N LYS A 89 20.76 -9.18 -4.12
CA LYS A 89 20.00 -8.85 -2.91
C LYS A 89 18.52 -8.68 -3.22
N ALA A 90 17.68 -9.17 -2.30
CA ALA A 90 16.24 -8.96 -2.32
C ALA A 90 15.83 -7.95 -1.25
N LEU A 91 14.85 -7.11 -1.55
CA LEU A 91 14.26 -6.19 -0.58
C LEU A 91 12.99 -6.81 -0.02
N ARG A 92 12.97 -7.09 1.28
CA ARG A 92 11.76 -7.56 1.96
C ARG A 92 11.23 -6.48 2.89
N ILE A 93 10.08 -5.92 2.51
CA ILE A 93 9.46 -4.78 3.19
C ILE A 93 8.18 -5.24 3.86
N TYR A 94 7.95 -4.81 5.10
CA TYR A 94 6.73 -5.12 5.82
C TYR A 94 6.20 -3.87 6.54
N PHE A 95 4.87 -3.72 6.56
CA PHE A 95 4.24 -2.62 7.26
C PHE A 95 4.20 -2.88 8.76
N LYS A 96 4.82 -2.00 9.55
CA LYS A 96 4.84 -2.03 11.02
C LYS A 96 3.97 -0.93 11.62
N GLY A 97 2.72 -0.85 11.19
CA GLY A 97 1.73 0.06 11.77
C GLY A 97 0.57 -0.70 12.39
N LYS A 98 -0.05 -0.09 13.41
CA LYS A 98 -1.31 -0.58 13.96
C LYS A 98 -2.42 0.37 13.53
N MET A 99 -3.54 -0.20 13.08
CA MET A 99 -4.75 0.59 12.87
C MET A 99 -5.14 1.24 14.21
N PRO A 100 -5.55 2.53 14.22
CA PRO A 100 -6.08 3.15 15.42
C PRO A 100 -7.25 2.32 15.97
N GLN A 101 -7.22 2.01 17.27
CA GLN A 101 -8.23 1.16 17.91
C GLN A 101 -9.65 1.68 17.65
N ARG A 102 -9.84 3.00 17.81
CA ARG A 102 -11.11 3.67 17.57
C ARG A 102 -11.63 3.50 16.15
N MET A 103 -10.74 3.52 15.16
CA MET A 103 -11.10 3.27 13.77
C MET A 103 -11.60 1.83 13.57
N GLY A 104 -10.99 0.85 14.27
CA GLY A 104 -11.46 -0.54 14.29
C GLY A 104 -12.85 -0.69 14.91
N GLU A 105 -13.10 -0.06 16.05
CA GLU A 105 -14.42 -0.05 16.70
C GLU A 105 -15.52 0.52 15.80
N LEU A 106 -15.25 1.64 15.12
CA LEU A 106 -16.19 2.26 14.19
C LEU A 106 -16.42 1.38 12.96
N GLN A 107 -15.40 0.69 12.46
CA GLN A 107 -15.56 -0.27 11.38
C GLN A 107 -16.43 -1.47 11.80
N GLU A 108 -16.30 -1.95 13.03
CA GLU A 108 -17.12 -3.02 13.57
C GLU A 108 -18.59 -2.58 13.76
N LYS A 109 -18.82 -1.37 14.27
CA LYS A 109 -20.17 -0.78 14.29
C LYS A 109 -20.78 -0.73 12.88
N ARG A 110 -19.98 -0.33 11.88
CA ARG A 110 -20.41 -0.28 10.48
C ARG A 110 -20.78 -1.66 9.94
N SER A 111 -19.98 -2.71 10.22
CA SER A 111 -20.32 -4.08 9.78
C SER A 111 -21.59 -4.61 10.45
N LYS A 112 -21.92 -4.14 11.66
CA LYS A 112 -23.15 -4.46 12.38
C LYS A 112 -24.34 -3.56 12.00
N ASN A 113 -24.20 -2.65 11.03
CA ASN A 113 -25.19 -1.64 10.66
C ASN A 113 -25.64 -0.73 11.83
N GLN A 114 -24.74 -0.46 12.78
CA GLN A 114 -24.98 0.34 13.99
C GLN A 114 -24.28 1.71 13.92
N LEU A 115 -23.83 2.12 12.74
CA LEU A 115 -23.05 3.34 12.57
C LEU A 115 -23.98 4.57 12.50
N THR A 116 -23.76 5.54 13.38
CA THR A 116 -24.47 6.82 13.34
C THR A 116 -23.82 7.79 12.37
N ALA A 117 -24.51 8.88 12.02
CA ALA A 117 -23.93 9.97 11.21
C ALA A 117 -22.71 10.62 11.88
N ALA A 118 -22.70 10.71 13.22
CA ALA A 118 -21.57 11.21 13.98
C ALA A 118 -20.38 10.24 13.94
N ASP A 119 -20.64 8.93 14.11
CA ASP A 119 -19.63 7.87 13.98
C ASP A 119 -19.03 7.85 12.55
N GLN A 120 -19.85 8.07 11.51
CA GLN A 120 -19.39 8.14 10.12
C GLN A 120 -18.43 9.32 9.91
N LYS A 121 -18.79 10.51 10.38
CA LYS A 121 -17.93 11.70 10.29
C LYS A 121 -16.61 11.51 11.07
N GLU A 122 -16.68 10.87 12.23
CA GLU A 122 -15.49 10.52 13.03
C GLU A 122 -14.59 9.53 12.27
N LEU A 123 -15.18 8.49 11.67
CA LEU A 123 -14.46 7.48 10.90
C LEU A 123 -13.74 8.08 9.68
N GLU A 124 -14.38 9.02 8.98
CA GLU A 124 -13.78 9.76 7.86
C GLU A 124 -12.57 10.57 8.32
N GLY A 125 -12.70 11.36 9.39
CA GLY A 125 -11.57 12.14 9.92
C GLY A 125 -10.41 11.26 10.41
N LEU A 126 -10.71 10.13 11.09
CA LEU A 126 -9.69 9.17 11.51
C LEU A 126 -8.97 8.52 10.32
N ARG A 127 -9.71 8.22 9.24
CA ARG A 127 -9.15 7.68 8.00
C ARG A 127 -8.20 8.66 7.35
N GLU A 128 -8.61 9.92 7.19
CA GLU A 128 -7.78 10.97 6.60
C GLU A 128 -6.49 11.16 7.39
N ASN A 129 -6.59 11.28 8.71
CA ASN A 129 -5.44 11.42 9.59
C ASN A 129 -4.49 10.22 9.51
N TYR A 130 -5.03 9.00 9.45
CA TYR A 130 -4.22 7.80 9.36
C TYR A 130 -3.52 7.66 8.00
N ILE A 131 -4.18 8.06 6.92
CA ILE A 131 -3.57 8.11 5.58
C ILE A 131 -2.42 9.13 5.55
N GLN A 132 -2.63 10.32 6.11
CA GLN A 132 -1.54 11.31 6.23
C GLN A 132 -0.38 10.78 7.08
N TYR A 133 -0.68 10.11 8.19
CA TYR A 133 0.35 9.48 9.02
C TYR A 133 1.18 8.47 8.22
N ILE A 134 0.54 7.60 7.42
CA ILE A 134 1.25 6.60 6.59
C ILE A 134 2.11 7.29 5.53
N LEU A 135 1.57 8.27 4.79
CA LEU A 135 2.29 8.94 3.71
C LEU A 135 3.54 9.69 4.22
N ASN A 136 3.46 10.25 5.43
CA ASN A 136 4.54 11.01 6.06
C ASN A 136 5.41 10.19 7.03
N ALA A 137 5.20 8.88 7.14
CA ALA A 137 6.02 8.03 8.00
C ALA A 137 7.47 7.95 7.50
N ASN A 138 8.41 7.70 8.40
CA ASN A 138 9.80 7.42 8.03
C ASN A 138 9.98 5.93 7.69
N ASP A 139 10.93 5.64 6.81
CA ASP A 139 11.37 4.27 6.55
C ASP A 139 12.32 3.81 7.68
N ASP A 140 12.24 2.53 8.05
CA ASP A 140 13.12 1.88 9.04
C ASP A 140 13.80 0.69 8.35
N GLU A 141 15.13 0.78 8.14
CA GLU A 141 15.93 -0.18 7.35
C GLU A 141 16.58 -1.29 8.19
N ARG A 142 16.06 -1.55 9.39
CA ARG A 142 16.61 -2.54 10.35
C ARG A 142 16.36 -3.99 9.98
#